data_AF-A0A369GVN9-F1
#
_entry.id   AF-A0A369GVN9-F1
#
_cell.length_a   1.000
_cell.length_b   1.000
_cell.length_c   1.000
_cell.angle_alpha   90.00
_cell.angle_beta   90.00
_cell.angle_gamma   90.00
#
_symmetry.space_group_name_H-M   'P 1'
#
loop_
_entity.id
_entity.type
_entity.pdbx_description
1 polymer ?
#
loop_
_entity_poly.entity_id
_entity_poly.type
_entity_poly.pdbx_seq_one_letter_code
_entity_poly.pdbx_strand_id
1 'polypeptide(L)'
;MVGYWGIVLVRFNTRYYIIRQQQDGFLARLGDSVVSMIPADEEEYREWLIMTRAEFASVELTLEQTIYHIRSGFEPARWQYDHLETLPSELPRLKDSDAEFFYVIDLDREVLTMQHGAHFKLNKVPRESNLWLYAICESVLLGDFTLCPETCPVEYMASLDLPLPPPSVIEFKHRSVKAKSDLTSPVKVFLTQVLAMTMIEYHDEILWFGREWKAESFPFREIAFALVSIASGTARYCRLPAFIEDEDQDQCLCCHPYRRSPGWFNNNWMGKTGPLLEFGAMAHQTGDPPGAAPRESIYWHEGVLVSLALKITGEVITYTVEAGLQNRPTGFQFIVMSLFEIAFGEVFLDMKGEPFVKISDSCYLSPVRPQDCLSTHPLERPVLMPDTEPGETRRRAHLSHRHVDTSPARLANKFPGLAALTNFFHVAADRRAAHSKKGSLPLELCERILDFVDYNTWRNCSKATSDLRRCCLRRFRIDERMKLGSGPFRKKLHPDSPQTSMCFDFEDAKTGRLVSMAQLKNLHAGGGRYTWRPVICNGHRRAIMMNVKVNYQPVSDRPFCNLQKPAEIDSDGETTTEAEDDNTE
;
A
#
# COMPACT_ATOMS: atom_id res chain seq x y z
N MET A 1 13.11 31.84 -8.21
CA MET A 1 13.85 31.03 -7.22
C MET A 1 12.88 29.98 -6.72
N VAL A 2 13.09 28.71 -7.06
CA VAL A 2 12.30 27.61 -6.51
C VAL A 2 12.78 27.44 -5.07
N GLY A 3 11.94 27.76 -4.08
CA GLY A 3 12.26 27.56 -2.68
C GLY A 3 12.20 26.07 -2.36
N TYR A 4 13.24 25.52 -1.75
CA TYR A 4 13.26 24.15 -1.24
C TYR A 4 12.23 24.03 -0.12
N TRP A 5 11.29 23.09 -0.19
CA TRP A 5 10.25 22.92 0.83
C TRP A 5 10.72 22.00 1.95
N GLY A 6 10.38 22.34 3.20
CA GLY A 6 10.65 21.52 4.37
C GLY A 6 9.42 21.29 5.23
N ILE A 7 9.35 20.11 5.86
CA ILE A 7 8.26 19.68 6.72
C ILE A 7 8.79 19.28 8.08
N VAL A 8 8.15 19.80 9.12
CA VAL A 8 8.36 19.38 10.50
C VAL A 8 7.20 18.51 10.94
N LEU A 9 7.53 17.32 11.39
CA LEU A 9 6.63 16.33 11.95
C LEU A 9 6.91 16.15 13.43
N VAL A 10 5.86 15.95 14.21
CA VAL A 10 5.94 15.40 15.56
C VAL A 10 5.36 14.00 15.52
N ARG A 11 6.02 13.04 16.16
CA ARG A 11 5.46 11.72 16.41
C ARG A 11 5.09 11.59 17.88
N PHE A 12 3.85 11.22 18.13
CA PHE A 12 3.31 11.00 19.47
C PHE A 12 2.27 9.87 19.41
N ASN A 13 2.33 8.96 20.38
CA ASN A 13 1.50 7.75 20.43
C ASN A 13 1.46 7.03 19.08
N THR A 14 2.64 6.84 18.48
CA THR A 14 2.91 6.25 17.16
C THR A 14 2.36 6.99 15.93
N ARG A 15 1.55 8.03 16.10
CA ARG A 15 0.98 8.84 15.02
C ARG A 15 1.88 10.01 14.64
N TYR A 16 1.90 10.36 13.36
CA TYR A 16 2.70 11.47 12.82
C TYR A 16 1.81 12.71 12.57
N TYR A 17 2.19 13.84 13.14
CA TYR A 17 1.51 15.12 13.05
C TYR A 17 2.35 16.08 12.23
N ILE A 18 1.83 16.60 11.12
CA ILE A 18 2.48 17.66 10.35
C ILE A 18 2.17 18.99 11.04
N ILE A 19 3.17 19.63 11.63
CA ILE A 19 2.97 20.86 12.43
C ILE A 19 3.47 22.12 11.73
N ARG A 20 4.36 21.97 10.74
CA ARG A 20 4.90 23.11 9.99
C ARG A 20 5.32 22.69 8.59
N GLN A 21 4.95 23.51 7.62
CA GLN A 21 5.50 23.49 6.27
C GLN A 21 6.09 24.86 5.97
N GLN A 22 7.30 24.90 5.41
CA GLN A 22 7.95 26.18 5.13
C GLN A 22 8.73 26.14 3.82
N GLN A 23 8.69 27.26 3.10
CA GLN A 23 9.70 27.56 2.10
C GLN A 23 11.04 27.77 2.80
N ASP A 24 12.11 27.28 2.19
CA ASP A 24 13.47 27.25 2.73
C ASP A 24 13.68 26.17 3.81
N GLY A 25 13.43 24.92 3.42
CA GLY A 25 13.52 23.73 4.26
C GLY A 25 14.92 23.28 4.63
N PHE A 26 15.98 23.96 4.18
CA PHE A 26 17.37 23.52 4.37
C PHE A 26 17.72 23.22 5.82
N LEU A 27 18.64 22.26 6.03
CA LEU A 27 19.16 21.91 7.35
C LEU A 27 19.66 23.16 8.10
N ALA A 28 20.49 23.98 7.47
CA ALA A 28 21.06 25.18 8.08
C ALA A 28 20.04 26.28 8.46
N ARG A 29 18.77 26.17 8.05
CA ARG A 29 17.72 27.16 8.34
C ARG A 29 16.56 26.55 9.10
N LEU A 30 15.74 25.72 8.44
CA LEU A 30 14.63 25.06 9.14
C LEU A 30 15.13 24.09 10.22
N GLY A 31 16.23 23.37 9.97
CA GLY A 31 16.83 22.48 10.97
C GLY A 31 17.32 23.21 12.22
N ASP A 32 17.93 24.39 12.06
CA ASP A 32 18.34 25.25 13.18
C ASP A 32 17.14 25.69 14.03
N SER A 33 16.04 26.08 13.37
CA SER A 33 14.77 26.39 14.04
C SER A 33 14.22 25.17 14.81
N VAL A 34 14.31 23.96 14.26
CA VAL A 34 13.84 22.73 14.91
C VAL A 34 14.71 22.38 16.12
N VAL A 35 16.04 22.46 15.99
CA VAL A 35 16.97 22.19 17.11
C VAL A 35 16.78 23.20 18.24
N SER A 36 16.50 24.46 17.90
CA SER A 36 16.24 25.54 18.86
C SER A 36 14.90 25.39 19.59
N MET A 37 13.92 24.69 19.02
CA MET A 37 12.64 24.39 19.70
C MET A 37 12.79 23.39 20.84
N ILE A 38 13.86 22.58 20.83
CA ILE A 38 14.09 21.53 21.82
C ILE A 38 15.05 22.09 22.89
N PRO A 39 14.63 22.21 24.17
CA PRO A 39 15.49 22.76 25.21
C PRO A 39 16.79 21.98 25.39
N ALA A 40 17.85 22.71 25.74
CA ALA A 40 19.17 22.13 25.97
C ALA A 40 19.42 21.82 27.45
N ASP A 41 18.82 22.59 28.37
CA ASP A 41 18.85 22.31 29.80
C ASP A 41 17.99 21.07 30.13
N GLU A 42 18.47 20.24 31.06
CA GLU A 42 17.85 18.95 31.36
C GLU A 42 16.48 19.10 32.03
N GLU A 43 16.30 20.07 32.93
CA GLU A 43 15.00 20.28 33.60
C GLU A 43 14.03 20.99 32.67
N GLU A 44 14.47 22.01 31.92
CA GLU A 44 13.64 22.65 30.89
C GLU A 44 13.20 21.63 29.82
N TYR A 45 14.08 20.71 29.42
CA TYR A 45 13.75 19.64 28.48
C TYR A 45 12.66 18.72 29.02
N ARG A 46 12.74 18.32 30.30
CA ARG A 46 11.73 17.45 30.93
C ARG A 46 10.38 18.15 31.02
N GLU A 47 10.37 19.42 31.45
CA GLU A 47 9.15 20.21 31.52
C GLU A 47 8.51 20.38 30.13
N TRP A 48 9.32 20.76 29.13
CA TRP A 48 8.90 20.87 27.74
C TRP A 48 8.32 19.56 27.23
N LEU A 49 9.01 18.42 27.44
CA LEU A 49 8.56 17.12 26.97
C LEU A 49 7.20 16.72 27.57
N ILE A 50 7.00 16.98 28.87
CA ILE A 50 5.71 16.74 29.55
C ILE A 50 4.62 17.63 28.94
N MET A 51 4.90 18.92 28.79
CA MET A 51 3.94 19.88 28.23
C MET A 51 3.56 19.54 26.78
N THR A 52 4.54 19.26 25.93
CA THR A 52 4.32 18.92 24.52
C THR A 52 3.57 17.59 24.39
N ARG A 53 3.92 16.55 25.17
CA ARG A 53 3.13 15.30 25.18
C ARG A 53 1.68 15.54 25.63
N ALA A 54 1.44 16.40 26.61
CA ALA A 54 0.09 16.75 27.05
C ALA A 54 -0.71 17.50 25.98
N GLU A 55 -0.07 18.39 25.23
CA GLU A 55 -0.67 19.08 24.08
C GLU A 55 -1.12 18.08 23.00
N PHE A 56 -0.23 17.20 22.54
CA PHE A 56 -0.58 16.21 21.52
C PHE A 56 -1.58 15.17 22.01
N ALA A 57 -1.58 14.82 23.30
CA ALA A 57 -2.63 13.99 23.89
C ALA A 57 -4.01 14.67 23.83
N SER A 58 -4.07 15.99 24.05
CA SER A 58 -5.32 16.76 23.91
C SER A 58 -5.81 16.83 22.46
N VAL A 59 -4.88 17.04 21.52
CA VAL A 59 -5.16 17.01 20.07
C VAL A 59 -5.68 15.64 19.66
N GLU A 60 -4.99 14.56 20.05
CA GLU A 60 -5.41 13.19 19.75
C GLU A 60 -6.81 12.88 20.27
N LEU A 61 -7.10 13.24 21.53
CA LEU A 61 -8.42 13.05 22.13
C LEU A 61 -9.50 13.79 21.35
N THR A 62 -9.21 15.02 20.90
CA THR A 62 -10.13 15.82 20.11
C THR A 62 -10.39 15.20 18.74
N LEU A 63 -9.33 14.77 18.04
CA LEU A 63 -9.45 14.08 16.75
C LEU A 63 -10.23 12.78 16.87
N GLU A 64 -9.98 11.99 17.91
CA GLU A 64 -10.69 10.75 18.19
C GLU A 64 -12.19 11.01 18.39
N GLN A 65 -12.54 12.00 19.20
CA GLN A 65 -13.94 12.31 19.54
C GLN A 65 -14.72 12.97 18.40
N THR A 66 -14.05 13.70 17.50
CA THR A 66 -14.71 14.55 16.52
C THR A 66 -14.59 14.05 15.08
N ILE A 67 -13.50 13.34 14.72
CA ILE A 67 -13.18 13.01 13.32
C ILE A 67 -13.02 11.51 13.11
N TYR A 68 -12.15 10.85 13.87
CA TYR A 68 -11.83 9.43 13.63
C TYR A 68 -12.94 8.48 14.04
N HIS A 69 -13.68 8.79 15.10
CA HIS A 69 -14.83 7.99 15.51
C HIS A 69 -16.04 8.24 14.61
N ILE A 70 -16.32 7.29 13.71
CA ILE A 70 -17.44 7.37 12.77
C ILE A 70 -18.75 7.11 13.50
N ARG A 71 -19.66 8.09 13.46
CA ARG A 71 -21.00 8.02 14.04
C ARG A 71 -22.06 8.12 12.95
N SER A 72 -23.11 7.32 13.06
CA SER A 72 -24.20 7.33 12.09
C SER A 72 -24.88 8.70 12.03
N GLY A 73 -25.00 9.27 10.84
CA GLY A 73 -25.64 10.58 10.61
C GLY A 73 -24.80 11.79 11.03
N PHE A 74 -23.53 11.59 11.39
CA PHE A 74 -22.61 12.65 11.74
C PHE A 74 -21.41 12.63 10.78
N GLU A 75 -21.21 13.72 10.05
CA GLU A 75 -20.03 13.94 9.22
C GLU A 75 -19.26 15.12 9.83
N PRO A 76 -17.97 14.96 10.17
CA PRO A 76 -17.20 16.05 10.75
C PRO A 76 -17.15 17.21 9.76
N ALA A 77 -17.46 18.40 10.26
CA ALA A 77 -17.40 19.60 9.45
C ALA A 77 -15.95 19.90 9.10
N ARG A 78 -15.71 20.27 7.84
CA ARG A 78 -14.36 20.43 7.27
C ARG A 78 -13.45 21.36 8.10
N TRP A 79 -14.00 22.46 8.61
CA TRP A 79 -13.28 23.42 9.44
C TRP A 79 -12.69 22.81 10.74
N GLN A 80 -13.21 21.66 11.20
CA GLN A 80 -12.68 20.96 12.38
C GLN A 80 -11.27 20.40 12.16
N TYR A 81 -10.86 20.21 10.90
CA TYR A 81 -9.56 19.66 10.55
C TYR A 81 -8.86 20.38 9.39
N ASP A 82 -9.45 21.44 8.81
CA ASP A 82 -8.82 22.22 7.73
C ASP A 82 -7.51 22.91 8.14
N HIS A 83 -7.27 23.07 9.45
CA HIS A 83 -6.00 23.59 9.99
C HIS A 83 -4.87 22.55 9.96
N LEU A 84 -5.20 21.28 9.69
CA LEU A 84 -4.23 20.21 9.51
C LEU A 84 -4.02 20.00 8.01
N GLU A 85 -2.75 19.97 7.59
CA GLU A 85 -2.43 19.67 6.20
C GLU A 85 -2.90 18.27 5.81
N THR A 86 -2.67 17.32 6.70
CA THR A 86 -3.15 15.93 6.62
C THR A 86 -3.52 15.44 8.02
N LEU A 87 -4.53 14.58 8.10
CA LEU A 87 -4.90 13.95 9.37
C LEU A 87 -3.77 13.04 9.92
N PRO A 88 -3.39 13.17 11.20
CA PRO A 88 -2.35 12.36 11.81
C PRO A 88 -2.61 10.85 11.73
N SER A 89 -1.62 10.10 11.26
CA SER A 89 -1.72 8.64 11.13
C SER A 89 -0.41 7.96 11.50
N GLU A 90 -0.47 6.69 11.89
CA GLU A 90 0.71 5.82 12.00
C GLU A 90 1.33 5.50 10.62
N LEU A 91 0.59 5.72 9.52
CA LEU A 91 1.08 5.63 8.14
C LEU A 91 1.03 7.04 7.49
N PRO A 92 2.10 7.84 7.60
CA PRO A 92 2.06 9.28 7.29
C PRO A 92 1.96 9.64 5.81
N ARG A 93 2.29 8.73 4.89
CA ARG A 93 2.19 8.93 3.42
C ARG A 93 2.93 10.19 2.93
N LEU A 94 4.17 10.37 3.37
CA LEU A 94 4.94 11.61 3.17
C LEU A 94 5.34 11.87 1.72
N LYS A 95 5.33 10.84 0.87
CA LYS A 95 5.64 10.97 -0.56
C LYS A 95 4.79 12.01 -1.28
N ASP A 96 3.56 12.21 -0.81
CA ASP A 96 2.62 13.16 -1.40
C ASP A 96 3.00 14.62 -1.11
N SER A 97 3.90 14.88 -0.17
CA SER A 97 4.12 16.24 0.35
C SER A 97 5.04 17.14 -0.48
N ASP A 98 5.61 16.65 -1.59
CA ASP A 98 6.58 17.35 -2.48
C ASP A 98 7.74 18.05 -1.73
N ALA A 99 7.98 17.68 -0.47
CA ALA A 99 9.00 18.27 0.37
C ALA A 99 10.36 17.62 0.15
N GLU A 100 11.41 18.43 0.23
CA GLU A 100 12.79 18.00 0.04
C GLU A 100 13.50 17.78 1.38
N PHE A 101 12.98 18.37 2.47
CA PHE A 101 13.54 18.25 3.81
C PHE A 101 12.50 17.81 4.82
N PHE A 102 12.84 16.76 5.58
CA PHE A 102 11.98 16.19 6.62
C PHE A 102 12.67 16.24 7.98
N TYR A 103 11.94 16.72 8.98
CA TYR A 103 12.35 16.75 10.37
C TYR A 103 11.28 16.04 11.19
N VAL A 104 11.65 15.03 11.97
CA VAL A 104 10.72 14.29 12.82
C VAL A 104 11.19 14.38 14.27
N ILE A 105 10.37 15.00 15.11
CA ILE A 105 10.53 14.99 16.57
C ILE A 105 9.71 13.82 17.11
N ASP A 106 10.36 12.71 17.43
CA ASP A 106 9.74 11.54 18.03
C ASP A 106 9.68 11.70 19.55
N LEU A 107 8.50 12.02 20.08
CA LEU A 107 8.27 12.20 21.50
C LEU A 107 8.09 10.86 22.23
N ASP A 108 7.79 9.77 21.53
CA ASP A 108 7.60 8.45 22.16
C ASP A 108 8.94 7.81 22.50
N ARG A 109 9.92 8.02 21.62
CA ARG A 109 11.28 7.46 21.74
C ARG A 109 12.35 8.48 22.07
N GLU A 110 11.98 9.76 22.11
CA GLU A 110 12.87 10.89 22.38
C GLU A 110 14.03 10.94 21.37
N VAL A 111 13.67 10.95 20.08
CA VAL A 111 14.61 10.97 18.95
C VAL A 111 14.28 12.12 18.01
N LEU A 112 15.28 12.91 17.64
CA LEU A 112 15.20 13.84 16.52
C LEU A 112 15.76 13.15 15.27
N THR A 113 14.93 13.04 14.24
CA THR A 113 15.33 12.51 12.94
C THR A 113 15.34 13.59 11.89
N MET A 114 16.44 13.72 11.16
CA MET A 114 16.52 14.58 9.98
C MET A 114 16.76 13.75 8.73
N GLN A 115 16.03 14.10 7.65
CA GLN A 115 16.11 13.40 6.36
C GLN A 115 15.97 11.87 6.49
N HIS A 116 15.10 11.43 7.39
CA HIS A 116 14.80 10.03 7.72
C HIS A 116 15.95 9.17 8.26
N GLY A 117 17.22 9.58 8.12
CA GLY A 117 18.39 8.75 8.44
C GLY A 117 19.38 9.34 9.44
N ALA A 118 19.32 10.64 9.76
CA ALA A 118 20.15 11.23 10.80
C ALA A 118 19.39 11.25 12.13
N HIS A 119 19.69 10.29 13.02
CA HIS A 119 18.97 10.09 14.29
C HIS A 119 19.80 10.56 15.49
N PHE A 120 19.37 11.66 16.11
CA PHE A 120 19.93 12.16 17.36
C PHE A 120 19.01 11.81 18.53
N LYS A 121 19.58 11.56 19.70
CA LYS A 121 18.80 11.60 20.95
C LYS A 121 18.32 13.03 21.18
N LEU A 122 17.03 13.19 21.46
CA LEU A 122 16.37 14.49 21.49
C LEU A 122 16.99 15.45 22.53
N ASN A 123 17.37 14.94 23.70
CA ASN A 123 18.04 15.70 24.76
C ASN A 123 19.56 15.86 24.57
N LYS A 124 20.17 15.24 23.55
CA LYS A 124 21.63 15.25 23.32
C LYS A 124 21.98 15.67 21.90
N VAL A 125 21.30 16.66 21.33
CA VAL A 125 21.73 17.24 20.05
C VAL A 125 22.98 18.11 20.27
N PRO A 126 24.09 17.91 19.54
CA PRO A 126 25.34 18.66 19.75
C PRO A 126 25.23 20.08 19.15
N ARG A 127 24.82 21.04 19.99
CA ARG A 127 24.50 22.42 19.58
C ARG A 127 25.70 23.35 19.45
N GLU A 128 26.78 23.08 20.18
CA GLU A 128 27.96 23.93 20.20
C GLU A 128 28.52 24.12 18.78
N SER A 129 28.70 25.37 18.37
CA SER A 129 29.20 25.74 17.03
C SER A 129 28.46 25.05 15.86
N ASN A 130 27.18 24.70 16.03
CA ASN A 130 26.37 23.96 15.05
C ASN A 130 26.94 22.59 14.66
N LEU A 131 27.63 21.90 15.57
CA LEU A 131 28.21 20.57 15.33
C LEU A 131 27.20 19.55 14.79
N TRP A 132 25.95 19.61 15.21
CA TRP A 132 24.88 18.75 14.71
C TRP A 132 24.72 18.84 13.18
N LEU A 133 24.90 20.02 12.60
CA LEU A 133 24.77 20.24 11.16
C LEU A 133 25.93 19.60 10.41
N TYR A 134 27.16 19.79 10.93
CA TYR A 134 28.38 19.21 10.36
C TYR A 134 28.47 17.69 10.56
N ALA A 135 27.76 17.14 11.54
CA ALA A 135 27.70 15.71 11.76
C ALA A 135 26.84 14.97 10.73
N ILE A 136 25.91 15.66 10.05
CA ILE A 136 25.07 15.05 9.02
C ILE A 136 25.88 14.95 7.73
N CYS A 137 26.10 13.73 7.25
CA CYS A 137 26.90 13.45 6.06
C CYS A 137 26.15 12.51 5.11
N GLU A 138 26.60 12.46 3.86
CA GLU A 138 26.11 11.47 2.90
C GLU A 138 26.46 10.07 3.37
N SER A 139 25.50 9.16 3.23
CA SER A 139 25.67 7.75 3.57
C SER A 139 26.21 6.95 2.39
N VAL A 140 26.84 5.81 2.67
CA VAL A 140 27.11 4.77 1.67
C VAL A 140 25.84 4.29 0.94
N LEU A 141 24.66 4.50 1.53
CA LEU A 141 23.38 4.45 0.82
C LEU A 141 23.20 5.74 0.01
N LEU A 142 23.48 5.65 -1.29
CA LEU A 142 23.58 6.82 -2.16
C LEU A 142 22.30 7.67 -2.18
N GLY A 143 22.46 8.97 -1.93
CA GLY A 143 21.38 9.96 -1.87
C GLY A 143 20.63 10.01 -0.54
N ASP A 144 21.17 9.38 0.52
CA ASP A 144 20.66 9.45 1.89
C ASP A 144 21.68 10.03 2.86
N PHE A 145 21.21 10.40 4.04
CA PHE A 145 22.01 10.99 5.10
C PHE A 145 22.21 10.02 6.28
N THR A 146 23.32 10.21 6.97
CA THR A 146 23.70 9.52 8.21
C THR A 146 24.45 10.48 9.14
N LEU A 147 24.91 9.98 10.29
CA LEU A 147 25.74 10.72 11.23
C LEU A 147 27.20 10.25 11.20
N CYS A 148 28.12 11.19 11.08
CA CYS A 148 29.55 10.94 11.18
C CYS A 148 29.96 10.70 12.64
N PRO A 149 30.51 9.52 12.99
CA PRO A 149 30.95 9.24 14.36
C PRO A 149 32.16 10.07 14.81
N GLU A 150 32.92 10.64 13.87
CA GLU A 150 34.05 11.52 14.19
C GLU A 150 33.58 12.89 14.69
N THR A 151 32.45 13.37 14.17
CA THR A 151 31.88 14.69 14.52
C THR A 151 30.77 14.59 15.58
N CYS A 152 30.04 13.47 15.62
CA CYS A 152 28.96 13.21 16.57
C CYS A 152 29.23 11.91 17.32
N PRO A 153 29.52 11.96 18.63
CA PRO A 153 29.77 10.76 19.41
C PRO A 153 28.56 9.81 19.43
N VAL A 154 28.82 8.50 19.51
CA VAL A 154 27.77 7.46 19.43
C VAL A 154 26.73 7.62 20.54
N GLU A 155 27.11 8.14 21.71
CA GLU A 155 26.19 8.39 22.82
C GLU A 155 25.17 9.51 22.55
N TYR A 156 25.34 10.30 21.49
CA TYR A 156 24.43 11.33 20.99
C TYR A 156 23.50 10.77 19.89
N MET A 157 23.89 9.66 19.26
CA MET A 157 23.09 8.97 18.23
C MET A 157 21.98 8.14 18.86
N ALA A 158 20.89 7.96 18.12
CA ALA A 158 19.78 7.08 18.47
C ALA A 158 19.54 6.02 17.38
N SER A 159 18.81 4.96 17.72
CA SER A 159 18.21 4.05 16.73
C SER A 159 16.71 4.02 16.90
N LEU A 160 15.99 3.95 15.77
CA LEU A 160 14.56 3.69 15.74
C LEU A 160 14.26 2.23 15.38
N ASP A 161 15.25 1.44 15.00
CA ASP A 161 15.01 0.07 14.59
C ASP A 161 14.68 -0.86 15.76
N LEU A 162 13.86 -1.86 15.46
CA LEU A 162 13.57 -2.95 16.37
C LEU A 162 14.62 -4.04 16.19
N PRO A 163 15.20 -4.57 17.29
CA PRO A 163 16.19 -5.63 17.20
C PRO A 163 15.58 -6.85 16.50
N LEU A 164 16.30 -7.38 15.51
CA LEU A 164 15.87 -8.59 14.82
C LEU A 164 16.17 -9.81 15.67
N PRO A 165 15.21 -10.76 15.80
CA PRO A 165 15.48 -12.00 16.51
C PRO A 165 16.62 -12.79 15.82
N PRO A 166 17.46 -13.49 16.59
CA PRO A 166 18.50 -14.34 16.03
C PRO A 166 17.87 -15.51 15.24
N PRO A 167 18.61 -16.11 14.29
CA PRO A 167 18.17 -17.34 13.66
C PRO A 167 17.94 -18.43 14.70
N SER A 168 16.86 -19.19 14.55
CA SER A 168 16.50 -20.32 15.42
C SER A 168 16.01 -21.51 14.60
N VAL A 169 16.05 -22.70 15.19
CA VAL A 169 15.65 -23.97 14.55
C VAL A 169 14.14 -24.21 14.68
N ILE A 170 13.56 -24.93 13.72
CA ILE A 170 12.17 -25.37 13.78
C ILE A 170 12.12 -26.63 14.65
N GLU A 171 11.27 -26.64 15.69
CA GLU A 171 11.22 -27.75 16.66
C GLU A 171 10.50 -28.99 16.10
N PHE A 172 9.67 -28.81 15.08
CA PHE A 172 8.97 -29.90 14.40
C PHE A 172 9.83 -30.61 13.36
N LYS A 173 9.54 -31.90 13.14
CA LYS A 173 10.04 -32.63 11.97
C LYS A 173 9.63 -31.88 10.71
N HIS A 174 10.59 -31.49 9.90
CA HIS A 174 10.31 -30.70 8.72
C HIS A 174 11.15 -31.08 7.50
N ARG A 175 10.70 -30.65 6.32
CA ARG A 175 11.51 -30.63 5.11
C ARG A 175 11.40 -29.27 4.41
N SER A 176 12.51 -28.80 3.86
CA SER A 176 12.48 -27.63 2.97
C SER A 176 11.90 -28.00 1.60
N VAL A 177 11.11 -27.10 1.02
CA VAL A 177 10.54 -27.19 -0.33
C VAL A 177 10.66 -25.85 -1.05
N LYS A 178 10.78 -25.86 -2.38
CA LYS A 178 10.85 -24.62 -3.15
C LYS A 178 9.46 -24.02 -3.37
N ALA A 179 9.29 -22.74 -3.04
CA ALA A 179 8.10 -21.98 -3.38
C ALA A 179 7.99 -21.78 -4.90
N LYS A 180 6.79 -21.98 -5.45
CA LYS A 180 6.52 -21.81 -6.89
C LYS A 180 6.11 -20.37 -7.19
N SER A 181 6.92 -19.65 -7.95
CA SER A 181 6.67 -18.27 -8.37
C SER A 181 6.28 -18.13 -9.84
N ASP A 182 6.08 -19.23 -10.58
CA ASP A 182 5.70 -19.18 -11.99
C ASP A 182 4.28 -18.61 -12.18
N LEU A 183 4.15 -17.64 -13.09
CA LEU A 183 2.89 -16.96 -13.38
C LEU A 183 2.33 -17.45 -14.73
N THR A 184 1.58 -18.54 -14.67
CA THR A 184 1.07 -19.27 -15.85
C THR A 184 -0.36 -18.92 -16.25
N SER A 185 -1.12 -18.19 -15.41
CA SER A 185 -2.49 -17.79 -15.72
C SER A 185 -2.68 -16.26 -15.71
N PRO A 186 -3.59 -15.71 -16.54
CA PRO A 186 -3.87 -14.28 -16.59
C PRO A 186 -4.20 -13.68 -15.21
N VAL A 187 -5.03 -14.38 -14.43
CA VAL A 187 -5.45 -13.94 -13.09
C VAL A 187 -4.26 -13.84 -12.14
N LYS A 188 -3.37 -14.83 -12.14
CA LYS A 188 -2.18 -14.82 -11.28
C LYS A 188 -1.26 -13.65 -11.63
N VAL A 189 -1.08 -13.37 -12.92
CA VAL A 189 -0.29 -12.23 -13.38
C VAL A 189 -0.93 -10.92 -12.93
N PHE A 190 -2.24 -10.74 -13.17
CA PHE A 190 -2.98 -9.54 -12.77
C PHE A 190 -2.88 -9.29 -11.26
N LEU A 191 -3.15 -10.30 -10.43
CA LEU A 191 -3.07 -10.16 -8.97
C LEU A 191 -1.63 -9.85 -8.51
N THR A 192 -0.62 -10.53 -9.06
CA THR A 192 0.78 -10.25 -8.72
C THR A 192 1.21 -8.85 -9.14
N GLN A 193 0.71 -8.34 -10.27
CA GLN A 193 0.94 -6.98 -10.71
C GLN A 193 0.30 -5.97 -9.74
N VAL A 194 -0.92 -6.23 -9.25
CA VAL A 194 -1.57 -5.38 -8.22
C VAL A 194 -0.76 -5.40 -6.92
N LEU A 195 -0.32 -6.57 -6.45
CA LEU A 195 0.55 -6.68 -5.27
C LEU A 195 1.84 -5.86 -5.43
N ALA A 196 2.47 -5.96 -6.60
CA ALA A 196 3.70 -5.23 -6.87
C ALA A 196 3.46 -3.71 -6.99
N MET A 197 2.31 -3.27 -7.51
CA MET A 197 1.90 -1.85 -7.46
C MET A 197 1.68 -1.37 -6.04
N THR A 198 1.07 -2.19 -5.17
CA THR A 198 0.98 -1.89 -3.73
C THR A 198 2.36 -1.72 -3.11
N MET A 199 3.30 -2.62 -3.40
CA MET A 199 4.68 -2.47 -2.91
C MET A 199 5.36 -1.22 -3.45
N ILE A 200 5.19 -0.88 -4.73
CA ILE A 200 5.74 0.36 -5.32
C ILE A 200 5.19 1.60 -4.60
N GLU A 201 3.90 1.59 -4.28
CA GLU A 201 3.25 2.74 -3.66
C GLU A 201 3.81 3.03 -2.27
N TYR A 202 3.94 2.00 -1.42
CA TYR A 202 4.34 2.14 -0.03
C TYR A 202 5.83 1.87 0.24
N HIS A 203 6.66 1.70 -0.81
CA HIS A 203 8.07 1.33 -0.59
C HIS A 203 8.87 2.42 0.12
N ASP A 204 8.54 3.69 -0.11
CA ASP A 204 9.22 4.83 0.51
C ASP A 204 8.94 4.83 2.02
N GLU A 205 7.68 4.64 2.44
CA GLU A 205 7.33 4.51 3.85
C GLU A 205 7.95 3.27 4.51
N ILE A 206 8.02 2.14 3.79
CA ILE A 206 8.70 0.92 4.29
C ILE A 206 10.21 1.18 4.44
N LEU A 207 10.83 1.88 3.49
CA LEU A 207 12.26 2.24 3.56
C LEU A 207 12.52 3.20 4.72
N TRP A 208 11.66 4.20 4.92
CA TRP A 208 11.86 5.17 6.00
C TRP A 208 11.60 4.53 7.37
N PHE A 209 10.47 3.86 7.56
CA PHE A 209 9.97 3.49 8.88
C PHE A 209 9.85 1.99 9.14
N GLY A 210 10.05 1.13 8.12
CA GLY A 210 9.71 -0.29 8.21
C GLY A 210 10.47 -1.07 9.29
N ARG A 211 11.66 -0.63 9.69
CA ARG A 211 12.42 -1.25 10.79
C ARG A 211 11.93 -0.83 12.18
N GLU A 212 11.10 0.20 12.28
CA GLU A 212 10.52 0.68 13.54
C GLU A 212 9.22 -0.01 13.92
N TRP A 213 8.56 -0.65 12.94
CA TRP A 213 7.22 -1.21 13.09
C TRP A 213 7.25 -2.63 13.64
N LYS A 214 6.50 -2.86 14.72
CA LYS A 214 6.24 -4.21 15.26
C LYS A 214 5.24 -4.93 14.36
N ALA A 215 5.16 -6.26 14.47
CA ALA A 215 4.15 -7.05 13.74
C ALA A 215 2.71 -6.62 14.08
N GLU A 216 2.51 -6.07 15.28
CA GLU A 216 1.24 -5.55 15.80
C GLU A 216 0.99 -4.08 15.41
N SER A 217 2.01 -3.36 14.93
CA SER A 217 1.87 -1.97 14.50
C SER A 217 0.85 -1.87 13.36
N PHE A 218 0.00 -0.84 13.42
CA PHE A 218 -1.05 -0.60 12.43
C PHE A 218 -0.54 -0.64 10.97
N PRO A 219 0.52 0.10 10.57
CA PRO A 219 1.00 0.11 9.18
C PRO A 219 1.44 -1.28 8.70
N PHE A 220 2.12 -2.07 9.54
CA PHE A 220 2.51 -3.43 9.16
C PHE A 220 1.27 -4.31 8.99
N ARG A 221 0.36 -4.36 9.97
CA ARG A 221 -0.87 -5.16 9.85
C ARG A 221 -1.69 -4.80 8.60
N GLU A 222 -1.89 -3.51 8.34
CA GLU A 222 -2.65 -3.04 7.16
C GLU A 222 -1.99 -3.45 5.84
N ILE A 223 -0.69 -3.21 5.67
CA ILE A 223 0.04 -3.56 4.43
C ILE A 223 0.04 -5.08 4.23
N ALA A 224 0.37 -5.85 5.26
CA ALA A 224 0.40 -7.31 5.16
C ALA A 224 -0.99 -7.89 4.85
N PHE A 225 -2.04 -7.40 5.52
CA PHE A 225 -3.41 -7.83 5.25
C PHE A 225 -3.90 -7.43 3.85
N ALA A 226 -3.48 -6.27 3.34
CA ALA A 226 -3.76 -5.87 1.96
C ALA A 226 -3.11 -6.82 0.96
N LEU A 227 -1.81 -7.16 1.13
CA LEU A 227 -1.11 -8.12 0.27
C LEU A 227 -1.78 -9.50 0.30
N VAL A 228 -2.10 -10.01 1.49
CA VAL A 228 -2.82 -11.26 1.65
C VAL A 228 -4.18 -11.23 0.96
N SER A 229 -4.95 -10.15 1.14
CA SER A 229 -6.29 -9.99 0.56
C SER A 229 -6.29 -9.90 -0.96
N ILE A 230 -5.32 -9.19 -1.54
CA ILE A 230 -5.16 -9.10 -2.99
C ILE A 230 -4.73 -10.46 -3.54
N ALA A 231 -3.72 -11.11 -2.93
CA ALA A 231 -3.19 -12.39 -3.41
C ALA A 231 -4.24 -13.51 -3.38
N SER A 232 -5.12 -13.53 -2.37
CA SER A 232 -6.22 -14.49 -2.28
C SER A 232 -7.41 -14.15 -3.19
N GLY A 233 -7.40 -13.00 -3.88
CA GLY A 233 -8.52 -12.54 -4.68
C GLY A 233 -9.74 -12.12 -3.86
N THR A 234 -9.55 -11.77 -2.58
CA THR A 234 -10.63 -11.33 -1.69
C THR A 234 -10.81 -9.82 -1.67
N ALA A 235 -9.77 -9.07 -2.03
CA ALA A 235 -9.89 -7.65 -2.30
C ALA A 235 -10.91 -7.40 -3.41
N ARG A 236 -11.75 -6.38 -3.23
CA ARG A 236 -12.64 -5.89 -4.29
C ARG A 236 -11.91 -4.79 -5.06
N TYR A 237 -12.37 -4.47 -6.25
CA TYR A 237 -11.89 -3.33 -7.00
C TYR A 237 -13.05 -2.40 -7.28
N CYS A 238 -12.87 -1.12 -6.98
CA CYS A 238 -13.85 -0.10 -7.30
C CYS A 238 -13.29 0.89 -8.31
N ARG A 239 -14.18 1.44 -9.12
CA ARG A 239 -13.92 2.65 -9.89
C ARG A 239 -14.50 3.81 -9.14
N LEU A 240 -13.73 4.87 -9.05
CA LEU A 240 -14.24 6.14 -8.53
C LEU A 240 -15.16 6.73 -9.61
N PRO A 241 -16.34 7.25 -9.25
CA PRO A 241 -17.19 7.95 -10.20
C PRO A 241 -16.40 9.09 -10.83
N ALA A 242 -16.50 9.23 -12.16
CA ALA A 242 -16.00 10.43 -12.83
C ALA A 242 -16.91 11.59 -12.39
N PHE A 243 -16.41 12.47 -11.53
CA PHE A 243 -17.10 13.74 -11.29
C PHE A 243 -17.03 14.54 -12.58
N ILE A 244 -18.20 15.01 -13.00
CA ILE A 244 -18.36 15.86 -14.19
C ILE A 244 -17.58 17.15 -13.89
N GLU A 245 -16.68 17.46 -14.82
CA GLU A 245 -16.07 18.74 -15.12
C GLU A 245 -16.71 19.92 -14.36
N ASP A 246 -16.13 20.32 -13.22
CA ASP A 246 -16.07 21.75 -12.92
C ASP A 246 -14.97 22.32 -13.83
N GLU A 247 -15.29 23.40 -14.54
CA GLU A 247 -14.51 24.00 -15.62
C GLU A 247 -13.13 24.55 -15.20
N ASP A 248 -12.74 24.42 -13.93
CA ASP A 248 -11.39 24.73 -13.46
C ASP A 248 -10.40 23.61 -13.89
N GLN A 249 -10.00 23.73 -15.15
CA GLN A 249 -8.89 23.03 -15.79
C GLN A 249 -7.59 23.30 -15.01
N ASP A 250 -7.24 22.41 -14.08
CA ASP A 250 -5.84 22.06 -13.71
C ASP A 250 -5.76 21.07 -12.53
N GLN A 251 -6.89 20.75 -11.88
CA GLN A 251 -6.86 19.95 -10.65
C GLN A 251 -7.10 18.45 -10.95
N CYS A 252 -6.07 17.59 -10.82
CA CYS A 252 -6.30 16.15 -10.87
C CYS A 252 -7.21 15.74 -9.71
N LEU A 253 -8.43 15.27 -10.02
CA LEU A 253 -9.36 14.62 -9.10
C LEU A 253 -8.70 13.49 -8.30
N CYS A 254 -7.61 12.92 -8.81
CA CYS A 254 -6.81 11.90 -8.16
C CYS A 254 -5.90 12.40 -7.02
N CYS A 255 -5.74 13.71 -6.84
CA CYS A 255 -4.69 14.32 -6.00
C CYS A 255 -5.20 15.24 -4.89
N HIS A 256 -6.26 16.04 -5.13
CA HIS A 256 -6.66 17.11 -4.20
C HIS A 256 -7.83 16.80 -3.26
N PRO A 257 -8.94 16.15 -3.70
CA PRO A 257 -10.10 15.92 -2.83
C PRO A 257 -9.82 14.97 -1.66
N TYR A 258 -8.80 14.10 -1.80
CA TYR A 258 -8.53 13.02 -0.85
C TYR A 258 -7.55 13.40 0.28
N ARG A 259 -6.70 14.42 0.07
CA ARG A 259 -5.76 14.86 1.12
C ARG A 259 -6.46 15.44 2.36
N ARG A 260 -7.72 15.85 2.21
CA ARG A 260 -8.54 16.46 3.27
C ARG A 260 -9.84 15.69 3.52
N SER A 261 -9.82 14.37 3.30
CA SER A 261 -10.90 13.50 3.77
C SER A 261 -10.82 13.35 5.30
N PRO A 262 -11.95 13.11 6.01
CA PRO A 262 -11.93 12.71 7.41
C PRO A 262 -11.35 11.29 7.66
N GLY A 263 -10.68 10.69 6.67
CA GLY A 263 -10.17 9.32 6.72
C GLY A 263 -11.21 8.25 6.37
N TRP A 264 -12.39 8.66 5.87
CA TRP A 264 -13.46 7.76 5.43
C TRP A 264 -14.40 8.44 4.43
N PHE A 265 -15.16 7.63 3.71
CA PHE A 265 -16.10 8.03 2.67
C PHE A 265 -17.51 7.57 3.02
N ASN A 266 -18.48 8.48 2.92
CA ASN A 266 -19.89 8.19 3.20
C ASN A 266 -20.53 7.31 2.10
N ASN A 267 -21.77 6.88 2.33
CA ASN A 267 -22.49 5.94 1.47
C ASN A 267 -22.65 6.42 0.01
N ASN A 268 -22.51 7.72 -0.26
CA ASN A 268 -22.64 8.27 -1.61
C ASN A 268 -21.50 7.83 -2.53
N TRP A 269 -20.36 7.42 -1.96
CA TRP A 269 -19.18 7.01 -2.73
C TRP A 269 -19.25 5.58 -3.25
N MET A 270 -19.87 4.65 -2.52
CA MET A 270 -19.82 3.20 -2.82
C MET A 270 -21.14 2.43 -2.59
N GLY A 271 -22.26 3.16 -2.43
CA GLY A 271 -23.58 2.56 -2.23
C GLY A 271 -23.84 2.06 -0.80
N LYS A 272 -25.01 1.43 -0.60
CA LYS A 272 -25.69 1.14 0.68
C LYS A 272 -24.97 0.28 1.74
N THR A 273 -23.67 0.04 1.62
CA THR A 273 -22.96 -1.01 2.39
C THR A 273 -22.13 -0.49 3.57
N GLY A 274 -22.31 0.77 3.98
CA GLY A 274 -21.64 1.39 5.13
C GLY A 274 -20.46 2.27 4.75
N PRO A 275 -19.85 2.99 5.71
CA PRO A 275 -18.73 3.87 5.43
C PRO A 275 -17.54 3.06 4.92
N LEU A 276 -16.84 3.64 3.94
CA LEU A 276 -15.64 3.07 3.38
C LEU A 276 -14.44 3.81 3.98
N LEU A 277 -13.59 3.12 4.73
CA LEU A 277 -12.42 3.73 5.35
C LEU A 277 -11.37 4.06 4.28
N GLU A 278 -10.61 5.11 4.49
CA GLU A 278 -9.39 5.35 3.74
C GLU A 278 -8.27 4.44 4.28
N PHE A 279 -7.57 3.74 3.39
CA PHE A 279 -6.50 2.83 3.80
C PHE A 279 -5.36 3.60 4.49
N GLY A 280 -4.98 3.14 5.68
CA GLY A 280 -3.97 3.79 6.49
C GLY A 280 -4.48 5.01 7.28
N ALA A 281 -5.78 5.32 7.27
CA ALA A 281 -6.34 6.34 8.14
C ALA A 281 -6.71 5.77 9.53
N MET A 282 -6.74 6.65 10.53
CA MET A 282 -7.10 6.27 11.91
C MET A 282 -8.62 6.18 12.13
N ALA A 283 -9.44 6.41 11.10
CA ALA A 283 -10.90 6.37 11.22
C ALA A 283 -11.44 4.96 11.50
N HIS A 284 -12.46 4.86 12.35
CA HIS A 284 -13.04 3.60 12.80
C HIS A 284 -14.48 3.73 13.32
N GLN A 285 -15.20 2.62 13.37
CA GLN A 285 -16.53 2.53 13.99
C GLN A 285 -16.42 2.18 15.49
N THR A 286 -17.51 2.39 16.25
CA THR A 286 -17.58 2.01 17.67
C THR A 286 -17.27 0.52 17.85
N GLY A 287 -16.28 0.20 18.69
CA GLY A 287 -15.89 -1.17 19.01
C GLY A 287 -14.87 -1.79 18.04
N ASP A 288 -14.70 -1.20 16.86
CA ASP A 288 -13.72 -1.62 15.87
C ASP A 288 -12.39 -0.87 16.02
N PRO A 289 -11.23 -1.50 15.72
CA PRO A 289 -10.01 -0.75 15.51
C PRO A 289 -10.03 0.01 14.17
N PRO A 290 -9.13 0.98 14.00
CA PRO A 290 -8.81 1.56 12.70
C PRO A 290 -8.44 0.51 11.65
N GLY A 291 -8.74 0.83 10.39
CA GLY A 291 -8.39 0.04 9.21
C GLY A 291 -9.17 -1.28 9.03
N ALA A 292 -8.70 -2.09 8.09
CA ALA A 292 -9.35 -3.35 7.71
C ALA A 292 -8.69 -4.59 8.34
N ALA A 293 -7.44 -4.51 8.75
CA ALA A 293 -6.68 -5.66 9.23
C ALA A 293 -7.22 -6.21 10.56
N PRO A 294 -7.07 -7.53 10.82
CA PRO A 294 -7.22 -8.11 12.16
C PRO A 294 -6.30 -7.43 13.18
N ARG A 295 -6.67 -7.42 14.47
CA ARG A 295 -5.83 -6.86 15.54
C ARG A 295 -4.62 -7.75 15.82
N GLU A 296 -4.83 -9.04 15.68
CA GLU A 296 -3.91 -10.11 15.96
C GLU A 296 -2.83 -10.20 14.87
N SER A 297 -1.60 -10.50 15.26
CA SER A 297 -0.50 -10.82 14.33
C SER A 297 -0.61 -12.24 13.76
N ILE A 298 -1.52 -13.07 14.29
CA ILE A 298 -1.82 -14.41 13.77
C ILE A 298 -3.32 -14.58 13.56
N TYR A 299 -3.74 -14.93 12.34
CA TYR A 299 -5.15 -15.04 11.98
C TYR A 299 -5.39 -15.97 10.79
N TRP A 300 -6.60 -16.51 10.68
CA TRP A 300 -7.01 -17.30 9.52
C TRP A 300 -7.53 -16.39 8.40
N HIS A 301 -6.99 -16.54 7.20
CA HIS A 301 -7.48 -15.87 6.01
C HIS A 301 -7.65 -16.87 4.88
N GLU A 302 -8.87 -16.99 4.37
CA GLU A 302 -9.19 -17.93 3.29
C GLU A 302 -8.51 -19.29 3.51
N GLY A 303 -8.76 -19.92 4.66
CA GLY A 303 -8.29 -21.28 4.98
C GLY A 303 -6.79 -21.43 5.20
N VAL A 304 -6.01 -20.35 5.11
CA VAL A 304 -4.56 -20.31 5.39
C VAL A 304 -4.34 -19.56 6.70
N LEU A 305 -3.48 -20.08 7.57
CA LEU A 305 -3.05 -19.37 8.77
C LEU A 305 -1.97 -18.35 8.40
N VAL A 306 -2.19 -17.09 8.69
CA VAL A 306 -1.25 -15.99 8.45
C VAL A 306 -0.61 -15.61 9.77
N SER A 307 0.71 -15.59 9.83
CA SER A 307 1.49 -15.10 10.97
C SER A 307 2.42 -13.97 10.52
N LEU A 308 2.40 -12.87 11.25
CA LEU A 308 3.22 -11.68 11.02
C LEU A 308 4.38 -11.66 12.00
N ALA A 309 5.59 -11.38 11.51
CA ALA A 309 6.79 -11.30 12.34
C ALA A 309 7.81 -10.29 11.78
N LEU A 310 8.69 -9.78 12.64
CA LEU A 310 9.79 -8.90 12.23
C LEU A 310 10.78 -9.59 11.28
N LYS A 311 11.02 -10.88 11.52
CA LYS A 311 11.92 -11.75 10.75
C LYS A 311 11.42 -13.17 10.85
N ILE A 312 11.61 -13.94 9.78
CA ILE A 312 11.20 -15.34 9.74
C ILE A 312 12.27 -16.18 10.44
N THR A 313 11.91 -16.82 11.55
CA THR A 313 12.79 -17.69 12.34
C THR A 313 12.11 -19.04 12.62
N GLY A 314 12.88 -20.03 13.04
CA GLY A 314 12.34 -21.35 13.39
C GLY A 314 11.37 -21.31 14.58
N GLU A 315 11.60 -20.41 15.53
CA GLU A 315 10.72 -20.14 16.67
C GLU A 315 9.36 -19.61 16.21
N VAL A 316 9.34 -18.60 15.33
CA VAL A 316 8.08 -18.06 14.78
C VAL A 316 7.31 -19.12 14.00
N ILE A 317 8.01 -19.96 13.22
CA ILE A 317 7.40 -21.08 12.50
C ILE A 317 6.80 -22.08 13.49
N THR A 318 7.55 -22.43 14.53
CA THR A 318 7.10 -23.37 15.58
C THR A 318 5.84 -22.83 16.26
N TYR A 319 5.88 -21.59 16.75
CA TYR A 319 4.73 -20.91 17.33
C TYR A 319 3.51 -20.87 16.39
N THR A 320 3.73 -20.59 15.11
CA THR A 320 2.66 -20.58 14.09
C THR A 320 2.02 -21.95 13.93
N VAL A 321 2.83 -23.02 13.92
CA VAL A 321 2.34 -24.40 13.81
C VAL A 321 1.54 -24.79 15.06
N GLU A 322 2.02 -24.47 16.26
CA GLU A 322 1.31 -24.71 17.51
C GLU A 322 -0.03 -24.01 17.57
N ALA A 323 -0.06 -22.70 17.27
CA ALA A 323 -1.28 -21.92 17.23
C ALA A 323 -2.29 -22.46 16.20
N GLY A 324 -1.79 -22.95 15.05
CA GLY A 324 -2.61 -23.60 14.04
C GLY A 324 -3.21 -24.93 14.51
N LEU A 325 -2.41 -25.78 15.16
CA LEU A 325 -2.84 -27.08 15.69
C LEU A 325 -3.87 -26.95 16.83
N GLN A 326 -3.74 -25.93 17.68
CA GLN A 326 -4.71 -25.62 18.73
C GLN A 326 -6.10 -25.30 18.16
N ASN A 327 -6.15 -24.57 17.04
CA ASN A 327 -7.42 -24.17 16.41
C ASN A 327 -7.96 -25.20 15.41
N ARG A 328 -7.07 -25.98 14.78
CA ARG A 328 -7.39 -27.01 13.80
C ARG A 328 -6.48 -28.21 13.99
N PRO A 329 -6.94 -29.28 14.66
CA PRO A 329 -6.14 -30.48 14.93
C PRO A 329 -5.97 -31.38 13.68
N THR A 330 -6.00 -30.80 12.48
CA THR A 330 -5.83 -31.49 11.19
C THR A 330 -4.77 -30.78 10.37
N GLY A 331 -4.36 -31.34 9.24
CA GLY A 331 -3.39 -30.68 8.37
C GLY A 331 -3.90 -29.34 7.83
N PHE A 332 -3.03 -28.33 7.79
CA PHE A 332 -3.36 -26.98 7.32
C PHE A 332 -2.21 -26.31 6.59
N GLN A 333 -2.51 -25.20 5.92
CA GLN A 333 -1.53 -24.36 5.24
C GLN A 333 -1.31 -23.07 6.04
N PHE A 334 -0.09 -22.59 6.08
CA PHE A 334 0.25 -21.34 6.74
C PHE A 334 1.27 -20.52 5.94
N ILE A 335 1.34 -19.23 6.26
CA ILE A 335 2.40 -18.33 5.83
C ILE A 335 2.95 -17.59 7.05
N VAL A 336 4.25 -17.34 7.03
CA VAL A 336 4.91 -16.41 7.95
C VAL A 336 5.47 -15.26 7.12
N MET A 337 5.11 -14.03 7.45
CA MET A 337 5.40 -12.85 6.64
C MET A 337 6.03 -11.74 7.50
N SER A 338 7.12 -11.15 7.00
CA SER A 338 7.61 -9.85 7.43
C SER A 338 7.28 -8.79 6.37
N LEU A 339 7.63 -7.53 6.60
CA LEU A 339 7.53 -6.48 5.58
C LEU A 339 8.40 -6.75 4.34
N PHE A 340 9.42 -7.62 4.45
CA PHE A 340 10.45 -7.81 3.44
C PHE A 340 10.44 -9.22 2.82
N GLU A 341 10.04 -10.23 3.60
CA GLU A 341 10.13 -11.64 3.21
C GLU A 341 8.89 -12.43 3.63
N ILE A 342 8.71 -13.58 3.00
CA ILE A 342 7.62 -14.51 3.27
C ILE A 342 8.09 -15.96 3.16
N ALA A 343 7.62 -16.82 4.05
CA ALA A 343 7.77 -18.26 3.98
C ALA A 343 6.40 -18.93 3.93
N PHE A 344 6.31 -20.00 3.15
CA PHE A 344 5.11 -20.80 2.95
C PHE A 344 5.26 -22.16 3.62
N GLY A 345 4.23 -22.61 4.31
CA GLY A 345 4.25 -23.88 5.03
C GLY A 345 2.97 -24.70 4.91
N GLU A 346 3.11 -26.01 5.02
CA GLU A 346 2.02 -26.97 5.12
C GLU A 346 2.30 -27.94 6.26
N VAL A 347 1.34 -28.09 7.16
CA VAL A 347 1.38 -29.02 8.28
C VAL A 347 0.56 -30.26 7.94
N PHE A 348 1.14 -31.42 8.21
CA PHE A 348 0.50 -32.73 8.09
C PHE A 348 0.61 -33.43 9.44
N LEU A 349 -0.33 -34.35 9.71
CA LEU A 349 -0.18 -35.30 10.80
C LEU A 349 0.28 -36.63 10.21
N ASP A 350 1.31 -37.23 10.80
CA ASP A 350 1.75 -38.56 10.39
C ASP A 350 0.81 -39.67 10.94
N MET A 351 1.13 -40.93 10.68
CA MET A 351 0.30 -42.06 11.16
C MET A 351 0.24 -42.18 12.68
N LYS A 352 1.14 -41.54 13.42
CA LYS A 352 1.16 -41.47 14.88
C LYS A 352 0.47 -40.21 15.42
N GLY A 353 -0.02 -39.35 14.54
CA GLY A 353 -0.58 -38.04 14.91
C GLY A 353 0.49 -36.99 15.22
N GLU A 354 1.77 -37.25 14.93
CA GLU A 354 2.83 -36.26 15.12
C GLU A 354 2.84 -35.25 13.96
N PRO A 355 3.00 -33.95 14.24
CA PRO A 355 3.05 -32.93 13.21
C PRO A 355 4.34 -33.01 12.38
N PHE A 356 4.18 -32.96 11.05
CA PHE A 356 5.24 -32.88 10.06
C PHE A 356 5.05 -31.63 9.19
N VAL A 357 6.09 -30.81 9.07
CA VAL A 357 6.04 -29.50 8.41
C VAL A 357 6.78 -29.52 7.08
N LYS A 358 6.11 -29.17 5.98
CA LYS A 358 6.77 -28.79 4.73
C LYS A 358 6.86 -27.27 4.72
N ILE A 359 8.05 -26.71 4.75
CA ILE A 359 8.28 -25.26 4.79
C ILE A 359 9.13 -24.88 3.58
N SER A 360 8.95 -23.68 3.04
CA SER A 360 9.86 -23.11 2.05
C SER A 360 10.89 -22.20 2.69
N ASP A 361 12.04 -22.06 2.01
CA ASP A 361 12.98 -20.99 2.31
C ASP A 361 12.28 -19.63 2.11
N SER A 362 12.71 -18.61 2.86
CA SER A 362 12.08 -17.29 2.76
C SER A 362 12.30 -16.67 1.38
N CYS A 363 11.25 -16.06 0.86
CA CYS A 363 11.22 -15.39 -0.43
C CYS A 363 11.04 -13.88 -0.20
N TYR A 364 11.83 -13.06 -0.89
CA TYR A 364 11.64 -11.61 -0.81
C TYR A 364 10.35 -11.16 -1.47
N LEU A 365 9.59 -10.30 -0.79
CA LEU A 365 8.37 -9.69 -1.30
C LEU A 365 8.67 -8.65 -2.39
N SER A 366 9.76 -7.90 -2.22
CA SER A 366 10.23 -6.93 -3.21
C SER A 366 11.76 -6.87 -3.21
N PRO A 367 12.41 -6.04 -4.04
CA PRO A 367 13.84 -5.74 -3.92
C PRO A 367 14.26 -4.96 -2.67
N VAL A 368 13.34 -4.34 -1.93
CA VAL A 368 13.64 -3.62 -0.69
C VAL A 368 14.09 -4.59 0.39
N ARG A 369 15.15 -4.24 1.14
CA ARG A 369 15.70 -5.07 2.22
C ARG A 369 15.67 -4.35 3.57
N PRO A 370 15.67 -5.10 4.69
CA PRO A 370 15.73 -4.51 6.03
C PRO A 370 16.92 -3.57 6.23
N GLN A 371 18.09 -3.90 5.67
CA GLN A 371 19.31 -3.09 5.75
C GLN A 371 19.28 -1.82 4.89
N ASP A 372 18.30 -1.67 4.00
CA ASP A 372 18.14 -0.46 3.19
C ASP A 372 17.29 0.60 3.92
N CYS A 373 16.73 0.25 5.09
CA CYS A 373 15.84 1.13 5.82
C CYS A 373 16.59 2.23 6.57
N LEU A 374 16.07 3.45 6.51
CA LEU A 374 16.72 4.61 7.10
C LEU A 374 16.54 4.69 8.62
N SER A 375 15.49 4.07 9.15
CA SER A 375 15.25 3.90 10.60
C SER A 375 16.29 3.08 11.36
N THR A 376 17.24 2.45 10.67
CA THR A 376 18.38 1.76 11.28
C THR A 376 19.35 2.72 11.96
N HIS A 377 20.12 2.22 12.92
CA HIS A 377 21.12 3.02 13.62
C HIS A 377 22.09 3.66 12.60
N PRO A 378 22.45 4.96 12.73
CA PRO A 378 23.32 5.64 11.75
C PRO A 378 24.62 4.89 11.42
N LEU A 379 25.23 4.23 12.41
CA LEU A 379 26.42 3.38 12.24
C LEU A 379 26.25 2.17 11.31
N GLU A 380 25.03 1.66 11.10
CA GLU A 380 24.79 0.59 10.12
C GLU A 380 24.83 1.10 8.67
N ARG A 381 24.83 2.42 8.50
CA ARG A 381 24.83 3.14 7.23
C ARG A 381 25.94 4.19 7.26
N PRO A 382 27.22 3.78 7.27
CA PRO A 382 28.36 4.67 7.49
C PRO A 382 28.46 5.79 6.46
N VAL A 383 29.29 6.79 6.79
CA VAL A 383 29.56 7.94 5.92
C VAL A 383 30.21 7.48 4.61
N LEU A 384 29.80 8.09 3.50
CA LEU A 384 30.44 7.92 2.21
C LEU A 384 31.80 8.64 2.21
N MET A 385 32.89 7.88 2.23
CA MET A 385 34.25 8.41 2.15
C MET A 385 34.69 8.63 0.69
N PRO A 386 35.58 9.60 0.39
CA PRO A 386 36.03 9.86 -0.98
C PRO A 386 36.69 8.67 -1.69
N ASP A 387 37.26 7.74 -0.93
CA ASP A 387 37.95 6.52 -1.37
C ASP A 387 37.08 5.26 -1.28
N THR A 388 35.79 5.39 -0.93
CA THR A 388 34.86 4.26 -0.84
C THR A 388 34.82 3.49 -2.15
N GLU A 389 35.07 2.18 -2.11
CA GLU A 389 35.07 1.38 -3.33
C GLU A 389 33.65 1.30 -3.93
N PRO A 390 33.50 1.19 -5.26
CA PRO A 390 32.19 1.08 -5.90
C PRO A 390 31.31 -0.06 -5.37
N GLY A 391 31.91 -1.12 -4.81
CA GLY A 391 31.20 -2.25 -4.20
C GLY A 391 30.72 -2.02 -2.76
N GLU A 392 31.25 -1.00 -2.07
CA GLU A 392 30.85 -0.64 -0.70
C GLU A 392 29.67 0.32 -0.70
N THR A 393 29.51 1.12 -1.75
CA THR A 393 28.31 1.93 -1.98
C THR A 393 27.11 1.04 -2.31
N ARG A 394 25.95 1.38 -1.74
CA ARG A 394 24.68 0.71 -1.99
C ARG A 394 23.71 1.70 -2.59
N ARG A 395 23.02 1.29 -3.66
CA ARG A 395 21.86 2.03 -4.15
C ARG A 395 20.62 1.47 -3.49
N ARG A 396 19.77 2.35 -2.94
CA ARG A 396 18.43 1.98 -2.51
C ARG A 396 17.71 1.23 -3.63
N ALA A 397 16.93 0.24 -3.23
CA ALA A 397 16.00 -0.44 -4.11
C ALA A 397 14.91 0.53 -4.58
N HIS A 398 15.15 1.25 -5.68
CA HIS A 398 14.14 2.10 -6.29
C HIS A 398 13.06 1.25 -6.94
N LEU A 399 11.82 1.34 -6.46
CA LEU A 399 10.66 0.71 -7.08
C LEU A 399 9.88 1.73 -7.90
N SER A 400 9.38 1.29 -9.05
CA SER A 400 8.70 2.17 -10.01
C SER A 400 7.78 1.35 -10.89
N HIS A 401 6.82 2.01 -11.54
CA HIS A 401 5.85 1.35 -12.41
C HIS A 401 6.49 0.59 -13.59
N ARG A 402 7.74 0.91 -13.97
CA ARG A 402 8.48 0.15 -14.98
C ARG A 402 8.77 -1.30 -14.56
N HIS A 403 8.82 -1.55 -13.25
CA HIS A 403 9.04 -2.89 -12.71
C HIS A 403 7.82 -3.80 -12.78
N VAL A 404 6.61 -3.23 -12.91
CA VAL A 404 5.36 -3.98 -13.09
C VAL A 404 4.92 -4.06 -14.54
N ASP A 405 5.29 -3.07 -15.36
CA ASP A 405 5.05 -3.07 -16.81
C ASP A 405 6.08 -3.94 -17.57
N THR A 406 6.07 -5.24 -17.30
CA THR A 406 7.08 -6.19 -17.78
C THR A 406 6.47 -7.53 -18.21
N SER A 407 7.28 -8.51 -18.61
CA SER A 407 6.80 -9.87 -18.89
C SER A 407 6.49 -10.62 -17.58
N PRO A 408 5.58 -11.61 -17.56
CA PRO A 408 5.30 -12.44 -16.38
C PRO A 408 6.53 -13.04 -15.71
N ALA A 409 7.48 -13.55 -16.49
CA ALA A 409 8.72 -14.12 -15.96
C ALA A 409 9.59 -13.08 -15.24
N ARG A 410 9.71 -11.87 -15.80
CA ARG A 410 10.44 -10.76 -15.17
C ARG A 410 9.71 -10.23 -13.92
N LEU A 411 8.38 -10.18 -13.95
CA LEU A 411 7.57 -9.81 -12.78
C LEU A 411 7.80 -10.81 -11.63
N ALA A 412 7.71 -12.10 -11.92
CA ALA A 412 7.97 -13.17 -10.96
C ALA A 412 9.42 -13.19 -10.44
N ASN A 413 10.40 -12.85 -11.29
CA ASN A 413 11.80 -12.75 -10.86
C ASN A 413 12.04 -11.54 -9.94
N LYS A 414 11.40 -10.40 -10.23
CA LYS A 414 11.55 -9.17 -9.44
C LYS A 414 10.79 -9.22 -8.10
N PHE A 415 9.64 -9.90 -8.08
CA PHE A 415 8.77 -10.03 -6.91
C PHE A 415 8.42 -11.52 -6.63
N PRO A 416 9.43 -12.36 -6.31
CA PRO A 416 9.22 -13.81 -6.19
C PRO A 416 8.28 -14.18 -5.05
N GLY A 417 8.34 -13.48 -3.92
CA GLY A 417 7.45 -13.68 -2.78
C GLY A 417 5.99 -13.36 -3.11
N LEU A 418 5.71 -12.28 -3.85
CA LEU A 418 4.34 -11.91 -4.25
C LEU A 418 3.74 -12.88 -5.26
N ALA A 419 4.56 -13.33 -6.22
CA ALA A 419 4.15 -14.35 -7.18
C ALA A 419 3.86 -15.69 -6.50
N ALA A 420 4.74 -16.10 -5.58
CA ALA A 420 4.54 -17.30 -4.77
C ALA A 420 3.30 -17.19 -3.86
N LEU A 421 3.04 -16.02 -3.27
CA LEU A 421 1.86 -15.76 -2.44
C LEU A 421 0.56 -15.93 -3.23
N THR A 422 0.51 -15.39 -4.45
CA THR A 422 -0.64 -15.54 -5.35
C THR A 422 -0.86 -17.00 -5.73
N ASN A 423 0.22 -17.74 -6.02
CA ASN A 423 0.16 -19.17 -6.30
C ASN A 423 -0.30 -19.99 -5.09
N PHE A 424 0.21 -19.67 -3.90
CA PHE A 424 -0.10 -20.38 -2.67
C PHE A 424 -1.59 -20.29 -2.32
N PHE A 425 -2.16 -19.08 -2.37
CA PHE A 425 -3.61 -18.91 -2.16
C PHE A 425 -4.47 -19.52 -3.26
N HIS A 426 -3.99 -19.53 -4.52
CA HIS A 426 -4.68 -20.26 -5.58
C HIS A 426 -4.78 -21.75 -5.26
N VAL A 427 -3.67 -22.37 -4.86
CA VAL A 427 -3.63 -23.80 -4.48
C VAL A 427 -4.50 -24.05 -3.24
N ALA A 428 -4.45 -23.18 -2.24
CA ALA A 428 -5.27 -23.31 -1.03
C ALA A 428 -6.78 -23.29 -1.36
N ALA A 429 -7.19 -22.38 -2.25
CA ALA A 429 -8.57 -22.28 -2.67
C ALA A 429 -9.01 -23.41 -3.62
N ASP A 430 -8.12 -23.92 -4.49
CA ASP A 430 -8.39 -25.10 -5.32
C ASP A 430 -8.61 -26.34 -4.44
N ARG A 431 -7.74 -26.56 -3.44
CA ARG A 431 -7.89 -27.66 -2.49
C ARG A 431 -9.20 -27.56 -1.72
N ARG A 432 -9.56 -26.37 -1.21
CA ARG A 432 -10.85 -26.18 -0.53
C ARG A 432 -12.02 -26.56 -1.44
N ALA A 433 -12.01 -26.06 -2.68
CA ALA A 433 -13.07 -26.34 -3.65
C ALA A 433 -13.14 -27.82 -4.07
N ALA A 434 -12.04 -28.58 -3.92
CA ALA A 434 -12.00 -30.02 -4.18
C ALA A 434 -12.57 -30.88 -3.03
N HIS A 435 -12.54 -30.37 -1.79
CA HIS A 435 -13.17 -31.05 -0.65
C HIS A 435 -14.69 -30.87 -0.61
N SER A 436 -15.23 -29.89 -1.35
CA SER A 436 -16.66 -29.68 -1.48
C SER A 436 -17.33 -30.78 -2.30
N LYS A 437 -18.60 -31.07 -1.99
CA LYS A 437 -19.41 -32.04 -2.74
C LYS A 437 -19.42 -31.70 -4.24
N LYS A 438 -19.33 -32.73 -5.09
CA LYS A 438 -19.38 -32.59 -6.55
C LYS A 438 -20.68 -31.88 -6.95
N GLY A 439 -20.57 -30.87 -7.82
CA GLY A 439 -21.73 -30.13 -8.31
C GLY A 439 -22.69 -31.05 -9.06
N SER A 440 -23.99 -30.79 -8.95
CA SER A 440 -25.05 -31.53 -9.65
C SER A 440 -25.34 -31.00 -11.05
N LEU A 441 -24.83 -29.81 -11.40
CA LEU A 441 -25.10 -29.13 -12.67
C LEU A 441 -23.96 -29.36 -13.68
N PRO A 442 -24.27 -29.58 -14.97
CA PRO A 442 -23.31 -29.51 -16.07
C PRO A 442 -22.54 -28.19 -16.09
N LEU A 443 -21.31 -28.24 -16.60
CA LEU A 443 -20.39 -27.09 -16.62
C LEU A 443 -20.95 -25.92 -17.44
N GLU A 444 -21.65 -26.23 -18.54
CA GLU A 444 -22.26 -25.28 -19.47
C GLU A 444 -23.36 -24.46 -18.78
N LEU A 445 -24.16 -25.10 -17.94
CA LEU A 445 -25.19 -24.42 -17.14
C LEU A 445 -24.55 -23.57 -16.04
N CYS A 446 -23.51 -24.07 -15.39
CA CYS A 446 -22.74 -23.29 -14.43
C CYS A 446 -22.17 -22.01 -15.06
N GLU A 447 -21.55 -22.10 -16.24
CA GLU A 447 -21.02 -20.95 -16.96
C GLU A 447 -22.11 -19.93 -17.30
N ARG A 448 -23.27 -20.40 -17.76
CA ARG A 448 -24.40 -19.53 -18.11
C ARG A 448 -25.01 -18.85 -16.89
N ILE A 449 -25.14 -19.55 -15.76
CA ILE A 449 -25.60 -18.95 -14.49
C ILE A 449 -24.64 -17.84 -14.06
N LEU A 450 -23.33 -18.07 -14.16
CA LEU A 450 -22.31 -17.11 -13.76
C LEU A 450 -22.33 -15.80 -14.57
N ASP A 451 -23.04 -15.73 -15.70
CA ASP A 451 -23.21 -14.48 -16.46
C ASP A 451 -24.31 -13.57 -15.88
N PHE A 452 -25.26 -14.13 -15.13
CA PHE A 452 -26.41 -13.37 -14.59
C PHE A 452 -26.32 -13.06 -13.09
N VAL A 453 -25.36 -13.65 -12.39
CA VAL A 453 -25.17 -13.42 -10.95
C VAL A 453 -24.46 -12.09 -10.68
N ASP A 454 -24.76 -11.47 -9.54
CA ASP A 454 -24.02 -10.32 -9.01
C ASP A 454 -22.60 -10.73 -8.55
N TYR A 455 -21.73 -9.75 -8.27
CA TYR A 455 -20.35 -10.01 -7.84
C TYR A 455 -20.24 -10.85 -6.56
N ASN A 456 -21.10 -10.63 -5.56
CA ASN A 456 -21.03 -11.37 -4.30
C ASN A 456 -21.40 -12.84 -4.53
N THR A 457 -22.46 -13.08 -5.30
CA THR A 457 -22.87 -14.42 -5.69
C THR A 457 -21.81 -15.12 -6.53
N TRP A 458 -21.23 -14.44 -7.55
CA TRP A 458 -20.10 -14.96 -8.32
C TRP A 458 -18.92 -15.37 -7.43
N ARG A 459 -18.59 -14.52 -6.45
CA ARG A 459 -17.51 -14.78 -5.50
C ARG A 459 -17.80 -15.99 -4.62
N ASN A 460 -19.04 -16.14 -4.15
CA ASN A 460 -19.45 -17.33 -3.39
C ASN A 460 -19.36 -18.61 -4.25
N CYS A 461 -19.76 -18.54 -5.52
CA CYS A 461 -19.58 -19.65 -6.46
C CYS A 461 -18.11 -20.04 -6.63
N SER A 462 -17.18 -19.07 -6.65
CA SER A 462 -15.74 -19.33 -6.78
C SER A 462 -15.12 -20.17 -5.64
N LYS A 463 -15.87 -20.35 -4.55
CA LYS A 463 -15.51 -21.12 -3.35
C LYS A 463 -16.31 -22.41 -3.21
N ALA A 464 -17.38 -22.59 -3.99
CA ALA A 464 -18.37 -23.64 -3.78
C ALA A 464 -17.86 -25.01 -4.23
N THR A 465 -17.46 -25.15 -5.49
CA THR A 465 -16.98 -26.41 -6.08
C THR A 465 -15.81 -26.16 -7.02
N SER A 466 -15.02 -27.20 -7.32
CA SER A 466 -13.89 -27.11 -8.26
C SER A 466 -14.31 -26.65 -9.66
N ASP A 467 -15.46 -27.11 -10.15
CA ASP A 467 -15.99 -26.72 -11.46
C ASP A 467 -16.40 -25.25 -11.52
N LEU A 468 -17.19 -24.78 -10.54
CA LEU A 468 -17.58 -23.37 -10.46
C LEU A 468 -16.37 -22.46 -10.29
N ARG A 469 -15.41 -22.86 -9.47
CA ARG A 469 -14.16 -22.13 -9.30
C ARG A 469 -13.41 -21.99 -10.61
N ARG A 470 -13.26 -23.08 -11.38
CA ARG A 470 -12.63 -23.05 -12.70
C ARG A 470 -13.34 -22.08 -13.65
N CYS A 471 -14.68 -22.09 -13.68
CA CYS A 471 -15.46 -21.14 -14.47
C CYS A 471 -15.23 -19.69 -14.02
N CYS A 472 -15.24 -19.42 -12.70
CA CYS A 472 -14.97 -18.10 -12.15
C CYS A 472 -13.57 -17.61 -12.52
N LEU A 473 -12.52 -18.43 -12.40
CA LEU A 473 -11.15 -18.03 -12.71
C LEU A 473 -10.94 -17.73 -14.21
N ARG A 474 -11.64 -18.43 -15.10
CA ARG A 474 -11.64 -18.12 -16.55
C ARG A 474 -12.30 -16.78 -16.87
N ARG A 475 -13.19 -16.31 -16.00
CA ARG A 475 -13.99 -15.09 -16.15
C ARG A 475 -13.81 -14.20 -14.93
N PHE A 476 -12.54 -13.99 -14.54
CA PHE A 476 -12.22 -13.30 -13.30
C PHE A 476 -12.79 -11.88 -13.30
N ARG A 477 -13.77 -11.62 -12.44
CA ARG A 477 -14.40 -10.31 -12.35
C ARG A 477 -13.52 -9.38 -11.52
N ILE A 478 -13.16 -8.24 -12.10
CA ILE A 478 -12.41 -7.19 -11.42
C ILE A 478 -13.41 -6.32 -10.63
N ASP A 479 -14.48 -5.89 -11.30
CA ASP A 479 -15.61 -5.21 -10.68
C ASP A 479 -16.95 -5.75 -11.22
N GLU A 480 -18.06 -5.06 -10.92
CA GLU A 480 -19.41 -5.44 -11.38
C GLU A 480 -19.57 -5.39 -12.91
N ARG A 481 -18.68 -4.69 -13.62
CA ARG A 481 -18.79 -4.41 -15.05
C ARG A 481 -17.71 -5.08 -15.89
N MET A 482 -16.50 -5.28 -15.39
CA MET A 482 -15.37 -5.77 -16.18
C MET A 482 -14.83 -7.07 -15.61
N LYS A 483 -14.64 -8.03 -16.51
CA LYS A 483 -13.95 -9.29 -16.25
C LYS A 483 -12.72 -9.42 -17.13
N LEU A 484 -11.73 -10.16 -16.66
CA LEU A 484 -10.54 -10.49 -17.41
C LEU A 484 -10.91 -11.54 -18.48
N GLY A 485 -10.73 -11.19 -19.75
CA GLY A 485 -11.01 -12.06 -20.89
C GLY A 485 -9.80 -12.90 -21.29
N SER A 486 -8.65 -12.26 -21.50
CA SER A 486 -7.42 -12.94 -21.91
C SER A 486 -6.16 -12.13 -21.57
N GLY A 487 -4.97 -12.72 -21.78
CA GLY A 487 -3.67 -12.11 -21.52
C GLY A 487 -2.82 -12.90 -20.52
N PRO A 488 -1.70 -12.34 -20.04
CA PRO A 488 -1.13 -11.06 -20.44
C PRO A 488 -0.52 -11.10 -21.85
N PHE A 489 -0.50 -9.96 -22.52
CA PHE A 489 0.17 -9.72 -23.81
C PHE A 489 1.17 -8.57 -23.69
N ARG A 490 2.00 -8.38 -24.71
CA ARG A 490 2.83 -7.18 -24.88
C ARG A 490 2.41 -6.46 -26.16
N LYS A 491 1.78 -5.30 -26.03
CA LYS A 491 1.38 -4.47 -27.18
C LYS A 491 1.90 -3.05 -27.01
N LYS A 492 2.15 -2.37 -28.13
CA LYS A 492 2.33 -0.92 -28.10
C LYS A 492 1.01 -0.28 -27.70
N LEU A 493 1.08 0.78 -26.92
CA LEU A 493 -0.09 1.55 -26.55
C LEU A 493 -0.77 2.24 -27.76
N HIS A 494 0.09 2.67 -28.69
CA HIS A 494 -0.22 3.40 -29.91
C HIS A 494 0.84 3.02 -30.97
N PRO A 495 0.56 2.96 -32.28
CA PRO A 495 1.54 2.72 -33.35
C PRO A 495 2.92 3.39 -33.16
N ASP A 496 2.92 4.69 -32.83
CA ASP A 496 4.10 5.54 -32.62
C ASP A 496 4.75 5.35 -31.24
N SER A 497 4.13 4.59 -30.34
CA SER A 497 4.72 4.37 -29.01
C SER A 497 6.03 3.58 -29.16
N PRO A 498 7.14 4.08 -28.61
CA PRO A 498 8.44 3.41 -28.72
C PRO A 498 8.52 2.16 -27.84
N GLN A 499 7.60 1.98 -26.90
CA GLN A 499 7.64 0.90 -25.91
C GLN A 499 6.33 0.10 -25.93
N THR A 500 6.47 -1.22 -25.77
CA THR A 500 5.34 -2.10 -25.49
C THR A 500 5.05 -2.12 -23.99
N SER A 501 3.77 -2.20 -23.64
CA SER A 501 3.31 -2.38 -22.27
C SER A 501 2.57 -3.71 -22.08
N MET A 502 2.48 -4.16 -20.83
CA MET A 502 1.67 -5.30 -20.43
C MET A 502 0.20 -4.98 -20.72
N CYS A 503 -0.47 -5.87 -21.43
CA CYS A 503 -1.86 -5.69 -21.84
C CYS A 503 -2.70 -6.90 -21.43
N PHE A 504 -3.98 -6.66 -21.19
CA PHE A 504 -5.00 -7.69 -21.05
C PHE A 504 -6.20 -7.33 -21.91
N ASP A 505 -6.94 -8.34 -22.34
CA ASP A 505 -8.27 -8.10 -22.88
C ASP A 505 -9.26 -8.17 -21.73
N PHE A 506 -10.09 -7.15 -21.61
CA PHE A 506 -11.15 -7.09 -20.63
C PHE A 506 -12.48 -7.15 -21.34
N GLU A 507 -13.41 -7.90 -20.78
CA GLU A 507 -14.76 -8.04 -21.30
C GLU A 507 -15.72 -7.26 -20.39
N ASP A 508 -16.55 -6.41 -21.00
CA ASP A 508 -17.67 -5.79 -20.33
C ASP A 508 -18.78 -6.83 -20.09
N ALA A 509 -19.05 -7.16 -18.84
CA ALA A 509 -19.97 -8.20 -18.42
C ALA A 509 -21.43 -7.97 -18.87
N LYS A 510 -21.82 -6.71 -19.16
CA LYS A 510 -23.18 -6.39 -19.64
C LYS A 510 -23.29 -6.50 -21.16
N THR A 511 -22.27 -6.04 -21.88
CA THR A 511 -22.30 -5.93 -23.35
C THR A 511 -21.57 -7.06 -24.07
N GLY A 512 -20.75 -7.84 -23.36
CA GLY A 512 -19.84 -8.83 -23.95
C GLY A 512 -18.69 -8.22 -24.75
N ARG A 513 -18.57 -6.88 -24.79
CA ARG A 513 -17.56 -6.19 -25.59
C ARG A 513 -16.17 -6.42 -25.00
N LEU A 514 -15.26 -6.94 -25.81
CA LEU A 514 -13.84 -7.03 -25.50
C LEU A 514 -13.13 -5.71 -25.77
N VAL A 515 -12.30 -5.29 -24.84
CA VAL A 515 -11.43 -4.11 -24.94
C VAL A 515 -10.02 -4.51 -24.53
N SER A 516 -9.10 -4.44 -25.49
CA SER A 516 -7.67 -4.65 -25.20
C SER A 516 -7.11 -3.40 -24.54
N MET A 517 -6.54 -3.54 -23.34
CA MET A 517 -6.04 -2.41 -22.58
C MET A 517 -4.62 -2.64 -22.10
N ALA A 518 -3.79 -1.61 -22.24
CA ALA A 518 -2.40 -1.58 -21.78
C ALA A 518 -2.31 -0.89 -20.42
N GLN A 519 -1.39 -1.35 -19.58
CA GLN A 519 -1.06 -0.67 -18.34
C GLN A 519 -0.53 0.74 -18.62
N LEU A 520 -1.04 1.72 -17.90
CA LEU A 520 -0.60 3.10 -18.01
C LEU A 520 0.44 3.45 -16.92
N LYS A 521 1.52 4.12 -17.34
CA LYS A 521 2.62 4.54 -16.45
C LYS A 521 2.32 5.86 -15.72
N ASN A 522 1.49 6.72 -16.29
CA ASN A 522 1.19 8.03 -15.74
C ASN A 522 0.08 7.93 -14.68
N LEU A 523 0.40 8.37 -13.47
CA LEU A 523 -0.50 8.37 -12.31
C LEU A 523 -1.56 9.49 -12.36
N HIS A 524 -1.37 10.48 -13.23
CA HIS A 524 -2.22 11.68 -13.37
C HIS A 524 -2.97 11.77 -14.71
N ALA A 525 -2.55 11.00 -15.71
CA ALA A 525 -3.19 11.02 -17.02
C ALA A 525 -4.33 9.99 -17.05
N GLY A 526 -5.57 10.46 -17.14
CA GLY A 526 -6.72 9.62 -17.46
C GLY A 526 -7.84 9.72 -16.44
N GLY A 527 -8.76 10.66 -16.69
CA GLY A 527 -10.09 10.63 -16.12
C GLY A 527 -10.78 9.27 -16.38
N GLY A 528 -10.83 8.45 -15.34
CA GLY A 528 -12.08 7.84 -14.87
C GLY A 528 -12.59 6.53 -15.48
N ARG A 529 -12.19 6.09 -16.69
CA ARG A 529 -12.88 4.89 -17.26
C ARG A 529 -12.34 3.52 -16.83
N TYR A 530 -11.03 3.35 -16.70
CA TYR A 530 -10.39 2.03 -16.44
C TYR A 530 -9.29 2.11 -15.38
N THR A 531 -9.60 2.86 -14.32
CA THR A 531 -8.77 2.98 -13.12
C THR A 531 -9.50 2.31 -11.97
N TRP A 532 -8.84 1.32 -11.37
CA TRP A 532 -9.38 0.60 -10.22
C TRP A 532 -8.57 0.86 -8.96
N ARG A 533 -9.28 0.90 -7.83
CA ARG A 533 -8.70 0.96 -6.48
C ARG A 533 -8.99 -0.34 -5.74
N PRO A 534 -7.98 -1.01 -5.18
CA PRO A 534 -8.22 -2.11 -4.27
C PRO A 534 -9.01 -1.65 -3.04
N VAL A 535 -10.02 -2.43 -2.68
CA VAL A 535 -10.79 -2.29 -1.45
C VAL A 535 -10.55 -3.55 -0.63
N ILE A 536 -9.84 -3.39 0.48
CA ILE A 536 -9.51 -4.44 1.43
C ILE A 536 -10.72 -4.65 2.33
N CYS A 537 -11.15 -5.89 2.53
CA CYS A 537 -12.39 -6.21 3.24
C CYS A 537 -12.13 -7.26 4.33
N ASN A 538 -12.60 -6.98 5.54
CA ASN A 538 -12.60 -7.89 6.67
C ASN A 538 -13.94 -7.80 7.41
N GLY A 539 -14.84 -8.75 7.14
CA GLY A 539 -16.22 -8.66 7.60
C GLY A 539 -16.89 -7.38 7.08
N HIS A 540 -17.40 -6.56 7.99
CA HIS A 540 -18.00 -5.25 7.69
C HIS A 540 -16.97 -4.12 7.52
N ARG A 541 -15.72 -4.29 7.99
CA ARG A 541 -14.66 -3.29 7.86
C ARG A 541 -14.08 -3.30 6.46
N ARG A 542 -14.05 -2.14 5.81
CA ARG A 542 -13.60 -2.00 4.43
C ARG A 542 -12.75 -0.76 4.29
N ALA A 543 -11.58 -0.90 3.68
CA ALA A 543 -10.63 0.18 3.45
C ALA A 543 -10.24 0.28 1.98
N ILE A 544 -10.33 1.45 1.37
CA ILE A 544 -9.94 1.71 -0.02
C ILE A 544 -8.51 2.25 -0.10
N MET A 545 -7.70 1.62 -0.95
CA MET A 545 -6.32 2.03 -1.20
C MET A 545 -6.29 3.14 -2.26
N MET A 546 -6.51 4.38 -1.81
CA MET A 546 -6.58 5.56 -2.69
C MET A 546 -5.27 5.92 -3.37
N ASN A 547 -4.15 5.38 -2.90
CA ASN A 547 -2.84 5.65 -3.49
C ASN A 547 -2.48 4.57 -4.54
N VAL A 548 -2.92 3.32 -4.35
CA VAL A 548 -2.67 2.23 -5.30
C VAL A 548 -3.56 2.35 -6.55
N LYS A 549 -2.97 2.79 -7.66
CA LYS A 549 -3.65 3.04 -8.95
C LYS A 549 -3.49 1.83 -9.90
N VAL A 550 -4.54 1.03 -10.07
CA VAL A 550 -4.58 -0.03 -11.09
C VAL A 550 -5.10 0.57 -12.39
N ASN A 551 -4.20 1.22 -13.15
CA ASN A 551 -4.56 2.01 -14.32
C ASN A 551 -4.32 1.25 -15.63
N TYR A 552 -5.37 1.21 -16.44
CA TYR A 552 -5.35 0.70 -17.79
C TYR A 552 -5.92 1.73 -18.75
N GLN A 553 -5.52 1.63 -20.01
CA GLN A 553 -6.16 2.39 -21.08
C GLN A 553 -6.28 1.55 -22.34
N PRO A 554 -7.33 1.75 -23.16
CA PRO A 554 -7.48 1.08 -24.43
C PRO A 554 -6.23 1.24 -25.29
N VAL A 555 -5.80 0.14 -25.91
CA VAL A 555 -4.81 0.20 -26.98
C VAL A 555 -5.46 0.90 -28.16
N SER A 556 -4.82 1.97 -28.66
CA SER A 556 -5.30 2.71 -29.83
C SER A 556 -4.52 2.30 -31.06
N ASP A 557 -5.22 2.04 -32.16
CA ASP A 557 -4.61 1.83 -33.48
C ASP A 557 -4.44 3.17 -34.25
N ARG A 558 -4.86 4.30 -33.68
CA ARG A 558 -4.89 5.61 -34.35
C ARG A 558 -3.79 6.57 -33.85
N PRO A 559 -2.98 7.18 -34.76
CA PRO A 559 -1.99 8.24 -34.49
C PRO A 559 -2.44 9.24 -33.42
N PHE A 560 -1.56 9.54 -32.45
CA PHE A 560 -1.84 10.47 -31.35
C PHE A 560 -2.15 11.90 -31.86
N CYS A 561 -1.84 12.20 -33.12
CA CYS A 561 -1.96 13.51 -33.74
C CYS A 561 -3.39 13.98 -34.09
N ASN A 562 -4.45 13.16 -33.90
CA ASN A 562 -5.80 13.49 -34.40
C ASN A 562 -6.89 13.63 -33.32
N LEU A 563 -6.54 13.86 -32.05
CA LEU A 563 -7.52 14.41 -31.10
C LEU A 563 -7.60 15.93 -31.29
N GLN A 564 -8.20 16.36 -32.41
CA GLN A 564 -8.90 17.65 -32.37
C GLN A 564 -9.95 17.55 -31.26
N LYS A 565 -10.04 18.58 -30.43
CA LYS A 565 -11.18 18.79 -29.53
C LYS A 565 -12.46 18.42 -30.29
N PRO A 566 -13.44 17.73 -29.66
CA PRO A 566 -14.73 17.52 -30.30
C PRO A 566 -15.20 18.88 -30.82
N ALA A 567 -15.47 18.97 -32.12
CA ALA A 567 -16.06 20.17 -32.69
C ALA A 567 -17.33 20.48 -31.91
N GLU A 568 -17.38 21.66 -31.32
CA GLU A 568 -18.60 22.25 -30.80
C GLU A 568 -19.63 22.16 -31.93
N ILE A 569 -20.74 21.47 -31.65
CA ILE A 569 -21.90 21.52 -32.52
C ILE A 569 -22.47 22.91 -32.26
N ASP A 570 -22.15 23.86 -33.14
CA ASP A 570 -22.78 25.17 -33.20
C ASP A 570 -24.30 24.95 -33.31
N SER A 571 -25.00 25.22 -32.22
CA SER A 571 -26.45 25.27 -32.18
C SER A 571 -26.94 26.67 -32.56
N ASP A 572 -26.55 27.15 -33.73
CA ASP A 572 -27.17 28.31 -34.37
C ASP A 572 -28.07 27.80 -35.50
N GLY A 573 -29.20 27.20 -35.09
CA GLY A 573 -30.34 26.99 -35.96
C GLY A 573 -31.10 28.30 -36.10
N GLU A 574 -30.62 29.22 -36.93
CA GLU A 574 -31.43 30.31 -37.47
C GLU A 574 -32.57 29.71 -38.29
N THR A 575 -33.77 29.70 -37.71
CA THR A 575 -35.02 29.53 -38.44
C THR A 575 -35.27 30.77 -39.30
N THR A 576 -34.93 30.68 -40.58
CA THR A 576 -35.51 31.53 -41.63
C THR A 576 -36.94 31.07 -41.89
N THR A 577 -37.90 31.74 -41.26
CA THR A 577 -39.30 31.74 -41.71
C THR A 577 -39.48 32.87 -42.72
N GLU A 578 -39.58 32.49 -43.99
CA GLU A 578 -40.22 33.27 -45.05
C GLU A 578 -41.72 33.38 -44.71
N ALA A 579 -42.24 34.60 -44.69
CA ALA A 579 -43.66 34.88 -44.81
C ALA A 579 -43.81 35.99 -45.85
N GLU A 580 -44.26 35.60 -47.04
CA GLU A 580 -44.74 36.47 -48.11
C GLU A 580 -46.05 37.17 -47.68
N ASP A 581 -46.10 38.47 -47.97
CA ASP A 581 -47.21 39.28 -48.48
C ASP A 581 -48.67 38.97 -48.10
N ASP A 582 -49.35 39.96 -47.51
CA ASP A 582 -50.43 40.74 -48.15
C ASP A 582 -50.97 41.78 -47.15
N ASN A 583 -50.83 43.09 -47.44
CA ASN A 583 -51.84 43.97 -48.04
C ASN A 583 -52.98 44.45 -47.11
N THR A 584 -53.05 45.78 -47.04
CA THR A 584 -54.23 46.67 -47.02
C THR A 584 -55.18 46.77 -45.80
N GLU A 585 -55.41 48.05 -45.50
CA GLU A 585 -56.40 48.73 -44.62
C GLU A 585 -56.13 48.83 -43.11
#